data_AF-A0A351ABP7-F1
#
_entry.id   AF-A0A351ABP7-F1
#
_cell.length_a   1.000
_cell.length_b   1.000
_cell.length_c   1.000
_cell.angle_alpha   90.00
_cell.angle_beta   90.00
_cell.angle_gamma   90.00
#
_symmetry.space_group_name_H-M   'P 1'
#
loop_
_entity.id
_entity.type
_entity.pdbx_description
1 polymer ?
#
loop_
_entity_poly.entity_id
_entity_poly.type
_entity_poly.pdbx_seq_one_letter_code
_entity_poly.pdbx_strand_id
1 'polypeptide(L)'
;MNGVSHTFPDDIGAVLVNNVGNSAILFDGPGAGIAAVSLDWRFDDVDGVTTLPTTGALSSGTFLPGQNQYNDIFTNISGPFGTTMAGLNTGGNGTWTLHAEDFVFGDVGTINSTELRITTDAVPEPAS
;
A
#
# COMPACT_ATOMS: atom_id res chain seq x y z
N MET A 1 0.92 -1.07 7.33
CA MET A 1 1.81 -2.24 7.36
C MET A 1 2.83 -2.02 8.44
N ASN A 2 3.01 -2.98 9.34
CA ASN A 2 3.90 -2.81 10.49
C ASN A 2 5.08 -3.79 10.40
N GLY A 3 6.26 -3.31 10.73
CA GLY A 3 7.49 -4.10 10.74
C GLY A 3 7.95 -4.59 9.36
N VAL A 4 7.80 -3.78 8.32
CA VAL A 4 8.30 -4.10 6.97
C VAL A 4 9.82 -4.14 6.99
N SER A 5 10.39 -5.28 6.58
CA SER A 5 11.83 -5.47 6.42
C SER A 5 12.13 -6.13 5.09
N HIS A 6 13.13 -5.63 4.36
CA HIS A 6 13.62 -6.19 3.10
C HIS A 6 15.07 -5.76 2.89
N THR A 7 15.94 -6.64 2.41
CA THR A 7 17.36 -6.32 2.18
C THR A 7 17.56 -5.41 0.97
N PHE A 8 16.65 -5.46 0.00
CA PHE A 8 16.61 -4.57 -1.17
C PHE A 8 15.17 -4.11 -1.44
N PRO A 9 14.65 -3.07 -0.76
CA PRO A 9 13.23 -2.72 -0.83
C PRO A 9 12.75 -2.27 -2.21
N ASP A 10 13.65 -1.93 -3.14
CA ASP A 10 13.30 -1.54 -4.51
C ASP A 10 12.74 -2.71 -5.34
N ASP A 11 12.82 -3.94 -4.82
CA ASP A 11 12.29 -5.15 -5.46
C ASP A 11 10.83 -5.47 -5.07
N ILE A 12 10.24 -4.74 -4.11
CA ILE A 12 8.90 -5.06 -3.59
C ILE A 12 7.82 -4.07 -4.04
N GLY A 13 6.61 -4.59 -4.19
CA GLY A 13 5.42 -3.80 -4.47
C GLY A 13 4.20 -4.25 -3.67
N ALA A 14 3.21 -3.37 -3.56
CA ALA A 14 1.94 -3.70 -2.92
C ALA A 14 0.72 -2.99 -3.53
N VAL A 15 -0.39 -3.73 -3.65
CA VAL A 15 -1.70 -3.25 -4.13
C VAL A 15 -2.78 -3.65 -3.13
N LEU A 16 -3.65 -2.71 -2.77
CA LEU A 16 -4.85 -2.99 -1.99
C LEU A 16 -6.05 -3.12 -2.93
N VAL A 17 -6.84 -4.17 -2.75
CA VAL A 17 -8.06 -4.46 -3.53
C VAL A 17 -9.26 -4.56 -2.58
N ASN A 18 -10.33 -3.84 -2.89
CA ASN A 18 -11.57 -3.90 -2.12
C ASN A 18 -12.49 -5.05 -2.58
N ASN A 19 -13.60 -5.26 -1.87
CA ASN A 19 -14.51 -6.37 -2.11
C ASN A 19 -15.23 -6.33 -3.48
N VAL A 20 -15.24 -5.18 -4.15
CA VAL A 20 -15.87 -5.02 -5.48
C VAL A 20 -14.84 -4.99 -6.61
N GLY A 21 -13.55 -5.18 -6.30
CA GLY A 21 -12.47 -5.26 -7.27
C GLY A 21 -11.81 -3.91 -7.63
N ASN A 22 -12.21 -2.80 -6.98
CA ASN A 22 -11.43 -1.58 -7.10
C ASN A 22 -10.09 -1.77 -6.40
N SER A 23 -9.05 -1.15 -6.95
CA SER A 23 -7.69 -1.34 -6.50
C SER A 23 -6.95 -0.02 -6.43
N ALA A 24 -6.00 0.07 -5.50
CA ALA A 24 -5.04 1.16 -5.41
C ALA A 24 -3.64 0.60 -5.20
N ILE A 25 -2.70 1.04 -6.01
CA ILE A 25 -1.28 0.75 -5.78
C ILE A 25 -0.82 1.57 -4.56
N LEU A 26 -0.22 0.89 -3.59
CA LEU A 26 0.36 1.55 -2.42
C LEU A 26 1.79 2.00 -2.77
N PHE A 27 2.58 1.07 -3.32
CA PHE A 27 3.93 1.30 -3.82
C PHE A 27 4.38 0.20 -4.78
N ASP A 28 5.42 0.49 -5.56
CA ASP A 28 6.16 -0.43 -6.42
C ASP A 28 7.57 0.13 -6.67
N GLY A 29 8.57 -0.56 -6.10
CA GLY A 29 9.96 -0.11 -6.04
C GLY A 29 10.23 1.05 -5.08
N PRO A 30 10.02 0.89 -3.76
CA PRO A 30 10.40 1.89 -2.78
C PRO A 30 11.89 1.78 -2.41
N GLY A 31 12.54 2.93 -2.24
CA GLY A 31 13.91 3.01 -1.74
C GLY A 31 14.94 2.67 -2.81
N ALA A 32 16.00 1.97 -2.43
CA ALA A 32 17.09 1.55 -3.32
C ALA A 32 17.86 0.42 -2.60
N GLY A 33 19.15 0.26 -2.85
CA GLY A 33 20.00 -0.73 -2.16
C GLY A 33 20.28 -0.49 -0.67
N ILE A 34 19.45 0.28 0.04
CA ILE A 34 19.51 0.40 1.50
C ILE A 34 18.35 -0.39 2.09
N ALA A 35 18.68 -1.38 2.93
CA ALA A 35 17.69 -2.26 3.53
C ALA A 35 16.63 -1.50 4.35
N ALA A 36 15.37 -1.90 4.20
CA ALA A 36 14.30 -1.57 5.13
C ALA A 36 14.40 -2.49 6.35
N VAL A 37 14.35 -1.93 7.56
CA VAL A 37 14.47 -2.70 8.81
C VAL A 37 13.38 -2.30 9.78
N SER A 38 12.35 -3.16 9.90
CA SER A 38 11.21 -3.00 10.81
C SER A 38 10.51 -1.64 10.70
N LEU A 39 10.20 -1.22 9.48
CA LEU A 39 9.55 0.05 9.21
C LEU A 39 8.02 -0.07 9.26
N ASP A 40 7.36 0.97 9.77
CA ASP A 40 5.91 1.07 9.85
C ASP A 40 5.40 2.06 8.81
N TRP A 41 4.64 1.58 7.84
CA TRP A 41 4.12 2.37 6.73
C TRP A 41 2.59 2.41 6.76
N ARG A 42 2.03 3.61 6.90
CA ARG A 42 0.59 3.87 6.75
C ARG A 42 0.35 4.57 5.42
N PHE A 43 -0.65 4.11 4.66
CA PHE A 43 -1.08 4.76 3.42
C PHE A 43 -2.41 5.45 3.67
N ASP A 44 -2.45 6.77 3.44
CA ASP A 44 -3.58 7.62 3.78
C ASP A 44 -3.61 8.86 2.89
N ASP A 45 -4.76 9.16 2.27
CA ASP A 45 -4.90 10.31 1.38
C ASP A 45 -4.95 11.66 2.12
N VAL A 46 -5.30 11.66 3.40
CA VAL A 46 -5.51 12.87 4.21
C VAL A 46 -4.26 13.21 5.01
N ASP A 47 -3.71 12.22 5.72
CA ASP A 47 -2.54 12.39 6.60
C ASP A 47 -1.21 12.22 5.85
N GLY A 48 -1.23 11.61 4.65
CA GLY A 48 -0.05 11.40 3.81
C GLY A 48 0.41 12.70 3.14
N VAL A 49 1.72 12.95 3.13
CA VAL A 49 2.30 14.16 2.50
C VAL A 49 3.03 13.83 1.20
N THR A 50 3.76 12.73 1.19
CA THR A 50 4.51 12.24 0.04
C THR A 50 4.27 10.76 -0.12
N THR A 51 4.49 10.23 -1.32
CA THR A 51 4.65 8.80 -1.52
C THR A 51 5.93 8.30 -0.84
N LEU A 52 6.13 6.98 -0.76
CA LEU A 52 7.44 6.42 -0.44
C LEU A 52 8.48 6.95 -1.44
N PRO A 53 9.72 7.27 -0.99
CA PRO A 53 10.76 7.71 -1.90
C PRO A 53 11.30 6.52 -2.71
N THR A 54 11.78 6.81 -3.92
CA THR A 54 12.35 5.85 -4.88
C THR A 54 13.88 5.78 -4.81
N THR A 55 14.48 6.40 -3.81
CA THR A 55 15.92 6.37 -3.56
C THR A 55 16.21 6.60 -2.08
N GLY A 56 17.39 6.15 -1.65
CA GLY A 56 17.89 6.43 -0.30
C GLY A 56 17.27 5.54 0.78
N ALA A 57 17.50 5.93 2.03
CA ALA A 57 17.02 5.18 3.19
C ALA A 57 15.53 5.43 3.42
N LEU A 58 14.78 4.35 3.62
CA LEU A 58 13.36 4.39 3.97
C LEU A 58 13.19 4.62 5.47
N SER A 59 12.06 5.24 5.84
CA SER A 59 11.67 5.47 7.23
C SER A 59 10.23 5.04 7.47
N SER A 60 9.88 4.85 8.74
CA SER A 60 8.47 4.74 9.14
C SER A 60 7.73 6.07 8.89
N GLY A 61 6.43 6.01 8.65
CA GLY A 61 5.63 7.22 8.45
C GLY A 61 4.25 6.95 7.83
N THR A 62 3.56 8.06 7.56
CA THR A 62 2.33 8.08 6.78
C THR A 62 2.62 8.65 5.40
N PHE A 63 2.24 7.92 4.37
CA PHE A 63 2.54 8.20 2.98
C PHE A 63 1.26 8.26 2.16
N LEU A 64 1.31 8.99 1.05
CA LEU A 64 0.32 8.89 0.00
C LEU A 64 0.47 7.53 -0.71
N PRO A 65 -0.62 6.87 -1.13
CA PRO A 65 -0.54 5.76 -2.08
C PRO A 65 -0.10 6.26 -3.46
N GLY A 66 0.14 5.33 -4.39
CA GLY A 66 0.37 5.67 -5.80
C GLY A 66 1.83 5.72 -6.24
N GLN A 67 2.78 5.37 -5.37
CA GLN A 67 4.17 5.22 -5.82
C GLN A 67 4.23 4.07 -6.84
N ASN A 68 4.83 4.31 -8.00
CA ASN A 68 4.92 3.32 -9.06
C ASN A 68 6.16 3.57 -9.94
N GLN A 69 7.31 3.05 -9.53
CA GLN A 69 8.59 3.30 -10.22
C GLN A 69 8.75 2.42 -11.47
N TYR A 70 8.36 1.16 -11.37
CA TYR A 70 8.64 0.16 -12.40
C TYR A 70 7.41 -0.22 -13.21
N ASN A 71 6.21 0.00 -12.66
CA ASN A 71 4.95 -0.45 -13.25
C ASN A 71 4.97 -1.97 -13.42
N ASP A 72 5.42 -2.65 -12.37
CA ASP A 72 5.55 -4.10 -12.32
C ASP A 72 4.19 -4.80 -12.44
N ILE A 73 4.23 -5.99 -13.03
CA ILE A 73 3.04 -6.80 -13.26
C ILE A 73 2.87 -7.75 -12.07
N PHE A 74 1.96 -7.40 -11.18
CA PHE A 74 1.59 -8.22 -10.04
C PHE A 74 0.93 -9.54 -10.48
N THR A 75 1.36 -10.64 -9.86
CA THR A 75 0.82 -11.96 -10.15
C THR A 75 -0.65 -12.07 -9.67
N ASN A 76 -1.52 -12.65 -10.50
CA ASN A 76 -2.95 -12.90 -10.24
C ASN A 76 -3.86 -11.67 -10.11
N ILE A 77 -3.35 -10.45 -10.31
CA ILE A 77 -4.17 -9.23 -10.40
C ILE A 77 -3.77 -8.42 -11.63
N SER A 78 -4.70 -7.66 -12.20
CA SER A 78 -4.43 -6.85 -13.39
C SER A 78 -4.96 -5.44 -13.24
N GLY A 79 -4.17 -4.46 -13.67
CA GLY A 79 -4.53 -3.05 -13.66
C GLY A 79 -5.48 -2.62 -14.79
N PRO A 80 -5.81 -1.32 -14.87
CA PRO A 80 -5.13 -0.24 -14.16
C PRO A 80 -5.48 -0.17 -12.67
N PHE A 81 -4.46 0.06 -11.84
CA PHE A 81 -4.65 0.33 -10.41
C PHE A 81 -4.86 1.84 -10.18
N GLY A 82 -5.75 2.19 -9.26
CA GLY A 82 -5.88 3.56 -8.77
C GLY A 82 -4.66 3.98 -7.96
N THR A 83 -4.59 5.27 -7.61
CA THR A 83 -3.47 5.85 -6.84
C THR A 83 -3.94 6.60 -5.60
N THR A 84 -5.16 6.33 -5.12
CA THR A 84 -5.76 6.98 -3.95
C THR A 84 -6.55 5.97 -3.13
N MET A 85 -6.57 6.14 -1.81
CA MET A 85 -7.43 5.37 -0.92
C MET A 85 -8.91 5.68 -1.16
N ALA A 86 -9.24 6.94 -1.50
CA ALA A 86 -10.61 7.38 -1.81
C ALA A 86 -11.23 6.64 -3.01
N GLY A 87 -10.40 6.15 -3.95
CA GLY A 87 -10.86 5.30 -5.05
C GLY A 87 -11.44 3.94 -4.59
N LEU A 88 -11.17 3.57 -3.34
CA LEU A 88 -11.63 2.32 -2.72
C LEU A 88 -12.89 2.49 -1.87
N ASN A 89 -13.48 3.69 -1.78
CA ASN A 89 -14.63 4.01 -0.92
C ASN A 89 -15.94 3.25 -1.26
N THR A 90 -15.96 2.42 -2.30
CA THR A 90 -17.08 1.55 -2.61
C THR A 90 -16.85 0.15 -2.05
N GLY A 91 -17.91 -0.60 -1.74
CA GLY A 91 -17.74 -1.98 -1.26
C GLY A 91 -17.04 -2.11 0.10
N GLY A 92 -17.29 -1.16 1.01
CA GLY A 92 -16.71 -1.14 2.37
C GLY A 92 -16.86 -2.45 3.14
N ASN A 93 -17.96 -3.17 2.91
CA ASN A 93 -18.23 -4.47 3.52
C ASN A 93 -17.78 -5.62 2.61
N GLY A 94 -17.07 -6.58 3.19
CA GLY A 94 -16.65 -7.81 2.54
C GLY A 94 -15.15 -8.03 2.61
N THR A 95 -14.62 -8.83 1.69
CA THR A 95 -13.19 -9.18 1.68
C THR A 95 -12.37 -8.05 1.08
N TRP A 96 -11.35 -7.64 1.83
CA TRP A 96 -10.29 -6.78 1.34
C TRP A 96 -9.01 -7.61 1.22
N THR A 97 -8.32 -7.49 0.10
CA THR A 97 -7.10 -8.26 -0.16
C THR A 97 -5.93 -7.30 -0.35
N LEU A 98 -4.89 -7.48 0.45
CA LEU A 98 -3.61 -6.84 0.25
C LEU A 98 -2.71 -7.80 -0.52
N HIS A 99 -2.35 -7.42 -1.74
CA HIS A 99 -1.33 -8.10 -2.53
C HIS A 99 0.02 -7.45 -2.25
N ALA A 100 1.00 -8.26 -1.89
CA ALA A 100 2.39 -7.84 -1.74
C ALA A 100 3.27 -8.86 -2.46
N GLU A 101 4.22 -8.38 -3.24
CA GLU A 101 5.06 -9.22 -4.08
C GLU A 101 6.50 -8.70 -4.04
N ASP A 102 7.43 -9.64 -4.12
CA ASP A 102 8.84 -9.42 -4.35
C ASP A 102 9.12 -9.89 -5.78
N PHE A 103 9.51 -8.96 -6.64
CA PHE A 103 9.62 -9.17 -8.08
C PHE A 103 10.99 -9.71 -8.49
N VAL A 104 11.99 -9.66 -7.61
CA VAL A 104 13.37 -9.98 -7.95
C VAL A 104 13.93 -11.03 -6.97
N PHE A 105 14.38 -12.15 -7.52
CA PHE A 105 14.97 -13.21 -6.71
C PHE A 105 16.32 -12.78 -6.10
N GLY A 106 16.53 -13.13 -4.83
CA GLY A 106 17.84 -13.12 -4.18
C GLY A 106 17.81 -12.46 -2.81
N ASP A 107 17.03 -11.40 -2.71
CA ASP A 107 16.69 -10.73 -1.47
C ASP A 107 15.39 -11.31 -0.91
N VAL A 108 15.15 -11.14 0.40
CA VAL A 108 13.93 -11.59 1.05
C VAL A 108 13.56 -10.63 2.16
N GLY A 109 12.28 -10.65 2.52
CA GLY A 109 11.78 -9.82 3.61
C GLY A 109 10.56 -10.36 4.31
N THR A 110 10.03 -9.53 5.20
CA THR A 110 8.89 -9.85 6.05
C THR A 110 8.01 -8.64 6.25
N ILE A 111 6.71 -8.89 6.41
CA ILE A 111 5.75 -7.93 6.95
C ILE A 111 5.19 -8.57 8.22
N ASN A 112 5.41 -7.94 9.38
CA ASN A 112 5.01 -8.55 10.66
C ASN A 112 3.50 -8.56 10.85
N SER A 113 2.83 -7.47 10.46
CA SER A 113 1.36 -7.40 10.49
C SER A 113 0.82 -6.35 9.53
N THR A 114 -0.46 -6.49 9.20
CA THR A 114 -1.20 -5.58 8.34
C THR A 114 -2.49 -5.17 9.04
N GLU A 115 -2.88 -3.92 8.88
CA GLU A 115 -4.11 -3.36 9.41
C GLU A 115 -4.80 -2.56 8.30
N LEU A 116 -6.12 -2.69 8.21
CA LEU A 116 -6.97 -1.86 7.37
C LEU A 116 -7.96 -1.13 8.27
N ARG A 117 -7.96 0.21 8.19
CA ARG A 117 -8.90 1.07 8.91
C ARG A 117 -9.89 1.67 7.93
N ILE A 118 -11.17 1.32 8.09
CA ILE A 118 -12.27 1.89 7.31
C ILE A 118 -13.06 2.83 8.22
N THR A 119 -13.24 4.07 7.79
CA THR A 119 -14.06 5.07 8.47
C THR A 119 -15.26 5.40 7.61
N THR A 120 -16.45 5.38 8.21
CA THR A 120 -17.70 5.79 7.56
C THR A 120 -18.23 7.04 8.23
N ASP A 121 -18.79 7.96 7.44
CA ASP A 121 -19.55 9.08 8.00
C ASP A 121 -20.82 8.55 8.68
N ALA A 122 -21.21 9.20 9.78
CA ALA A 122 -22.50 8.92 10.39
C ALA A 122 -23.63 9.36 9.46
N VAL A 123 -24.63 8.50 9.26
CA VAL A 123 -25.89 8.91 8.62
C VAL A 123 -26.59 9.88 9.59
N PRO A 124 -26.90 11.12 9.19
CA PRO A 124 -27.67 12.03 10.06
C PRO A 124 -29.03 11.41 10.39
N GLU A 125 -29.45 11.44 11.66
CA GLU A 125 -30.80 11.03 12.04
C GLU A 125 -31.84 11.84 11.24
N PRO A 126 -32.92 11.21 10.73
CA PRO A 126 -33.97 11.96 10.06
C PRO A 126 -34.54 13.02 11.00
N ALA A 127 -34.74 14.24 10.49
CA ALA A 127 -35.52 15.22 11.21
C ALA A 127 -36.95 14.68 11.42
N SER A 128 -37.37 14.61 12.68
CA SER A 128 -38.71 14.21 13.11
C SER A 128 -39.79 15.15 12.58
#